data_AF-X1LYR5-F1
#
_entry.id   AF-X1LYR5-F1
#
_cell.length_a   1.000
_cell.length_b   1.000
_cell.length_c   1.000
_cell.angle_alpha   90.00
_cell.angle_beta   90.00
_cell.angle_gamma   90.00
#
_symmetry.space_group_name_H-M   'P 1'
#
loop_
_entity.id
_entity.type
_entity.pdbx_description
1 polymer ?
#
loop_
_entity_poly.entity_id
_entity_poly.type
_entity_poly.pdbx_seq_one_letter_code
_entity_poly.pdbx_strand_id
1 'polypeptide(L)'
;QYLASEVWNEGLNNNRKITEKQLDNAFENILTNQQDYFLQLYEDLSSYQKKVLLALARSREQIFSEEFQRTHNLGPVSSTQRAIEKLEKTGIIEKNEGNIEFSDP
;
A
#
# COMPACT_ATOMS: atom_id res chain seq x y z
N GLN A 1 6.36 -3.21 9.26
CA GLN A 1 7.55 -3.66 10.04
C GLN A 1 8.28 -4.82 9.35
N TYR A 2 7.67 -5.51 8.39
CA TYR A 2 8.27 -6.68 7.72
C TYR A 2 9.51 -6.38 6.87
N LEU A 3 9.55 -5.23 6.18
CA LEU A 3 10.71 -4.82 5.39
C LEU A 3 11.98 -4.70 6.24
N ALA A 4 11.86 -4.08 7.42
CA ALA A 4 12.98 -3.96 8.35
C ALA A 4 13.44 -5.32 8.89
N SER A 5 12.51 -6.24 9.18
CA SER A 5 12.86 -7.58 9.67
C SER A 5 13.48 -8.49 8.62
N GLU A 6 13.02 -8.44 7.36
CA GLU A 6 13.59 -9.28 6.31
C GLU A 6 14.97 -8.77 5.87
N VAL A 7 15.12 -7.45 5.72
CA VAL A 7 16.41 -6.82 5.44
C VAL A 7 17.42 -7.12 6.56
N TRP A 8 16.95 -7.14 7.80
CA TRP A 8 17.77 -7.54 8.95
C TRP A 8 18.18 -9.03 8.91
N ASN A 9 17.26 -9.93 8.54
CA ASN A 9 17.56 -11.36 8.38
C ASN A 9 18.54 -11.64 7.24
N GLU A 10 18.37 -10.99 6.09
CA GLU A 10 19.32 -11.07 4.97
C GLU A 10 20.70 -10.52 5.36
N GLY A 11 20.74 -9.40 6.09
CA GLY A 11 21.98 -8.84 6.62
C GLY A 11 22.70 -9.78 7.61
N LEU A 12 21.97 -10.49 8.45
CA LEU A 12 22.52 -11.50 9.37
C LEU A 12 23.12 -12.69 8.62
N ASN A 13 22.46 -13.16 7.57
CA ASN A 13 22.88 -14.31 6.77
C ASN A 13 24.06 -14.01 5.83
N ASN A 14 24.35 -12.73 5.56
CA ASN A 14 25.42 -12.27 4.67
C ASN A 14 26.44 -11.33 5.35
N ASN A 15 26.91 -11.70 6.54
CA ASN A 15 28.06 -11.05 7.17
C ASN A 15 27.88 -9.53 7.40
N ARG A 16 26.64 -9.07 7.61
CA ARG A 16 26.23 -7.68 7.87
C ARG A 16 26.51 -6.69 6.72
N LYS A 17 26.70 -7.18 5.50
CA LYS A 17 26.70 -6.32 4.31
C LYS A 17 25.31 -6.33 3.72
N ILE A 18 24.76 -5.13 3.51
CA ILE A 18 23.53 -4.88 2.77
C ILE A 18 23.94 -4.14 1.50
N THR A 19 23.85 -4.83 0.38
CA THR A 19 24.01 -4.30 -0.98
C THR A 19 22.63 -4.20 -1.63
N GLU A 20 22.49 -3.38 -2.67
CA GLU A 20 21.22 -3.21 -3.42
C GLU A 20 20.62 -4.56 -3.84
N LYS A 21 21.47 -5.51 -4.26
CA LYS A 21 21.05 -6.87 -4.61
C LYS A 21 20.38 -7.65 -3.47
N GLN A 22 20.80 -7.41 -2.22
CA GLN A 22 20.19 -8.06 -1.05
C GLN A 22 18.90 -7.39 -0.63
N LEU A 23 18.79 -6.08 -0.87
CA LEU A 23 17.53 -5.37 -0.74
C LEU A 23 16.51 -5.93 -1.75
N ASP A 24 16.90 -6.11 -3.02
CA ASP A 24 16.05 -6.71 -4.05
C ASP A 24 15.61 -8.13 -3.65
N ASN A 25 16.54 -8.98 -3.19
CA ASN A 25 16.21 -10.33 -2.72
C ASN A 25 15.25 -10.31 -1.52
N ALA A 26 15.44 -9.40 -0.56
CA ALA A 26 14.52 -9.26 0.57
C ALA A 26 13.13 -8.83 0.11
N PHE A 27 13.04 -7.89 -0.84
CA PHE A 27 11.77 -7.51 -1.47
C PHE A 27 11.09 -8.69 -2.16
N GLU A 28 11.81 -9.45 -2.98
CA GLU A 28 11.28 -10.63 -3.66
C GLU A 28 10.82 -11.71 -2.68
N ASN A 29 11.55 -11.92 -1.58
CA ASN A 29 11.17 -12.88 -0.54
C ASN A 29 9.91 -12.44 0.20
N ILE A 30 9.78 -11.16 0.56
CA ILE A 30 8.56 -10.62 1.18
C ILE A 30 7.37 -10.78 0.23
N LEU A 31 7.56 -10.39 -1.03
CA LEU A 31 6.53 -10.48 -2.05
C LEU A 31 6.10 -11.93 -2.27
N THR A 32 7.03 -12.88 -2.31
CA THR A 32 6.73 -14.31 -2.47
C THR A 32 6.02 -14.90 -1.24
N ASN A 33 6.50 -14.59 -0.04
CA ASN A 33 5.95 -15.16 1.20
C ASN A 33 4.58 -14.59 1.57
N GLN A 34 4.28 -13.36 1.14
CA GLN A 34 3.02 -12.68 1.43
C GLN A 34 2.15 -12.48 0.19
N GLN A 35 2.54 -13.10 -0.95
CA GLN A 35 1.87 -12.90 -2.23
C GLN A 35 0.39 -13.22 -2.14
N ASP A 36 0.06 -14.37 -1.57
CA ASP A 36 -1.32 -14.85 -1.44
C ASP A 36 -2.15 -13.91 -0.56
N TYR A 37 -1.57 -13.38 0.51
CA TYR A 37 -2.23 -12.43 1.39
C TYR A 37 -2.54 -11.11 0.68
N PHE A 38 -1.56 -10.51 0.01
CA PHE A 38 -1.75 -9.26 -0.73
C PHE A 38 -2.69 -9.44 -1.94
N LEU A 39 -2.61 -10.58 -2.63
CA LEU A 39 -3.54 -10.93 -3.71
C LEU A 39 -4.96 -11.05 -3.18
N GLN A 40 -5.18 -11.76 -2.07
CA GLN A 40 -6.50 -11.89 -1.47
C GLN A 40 -7.06 -10.54 -1.04
N LEU A 41 -6.24 -9.70 -0.35
CA LEU A 41 -6.62 -8.34 0.00
C LEU A 41 -7.04 -7.52 -1.21
N TYR A 42 -6.28 -7.63 -2.31
CA TYR A 42 -6.58 -6.92 -3.55
C TYR A 42 -7.84 -7.48 -4.22
N GLU A 43 -8.04 -8.79 -4.28
CA GLU A 43 -9.19 -9.45 -4.89
C GLU A 43 -10.51 -9.09 -4.18
N ASP A 44 -10.48 -8.96 -2.85
CA ASP A 44 -11.62 -8.55 -2.03
C ASP A 44 -12.09 -7.10 -2.30
N LEU A 45 -11.29 -6.30 -3.01
CA LEU A 45 -11.66 -4.94 -3.40
C LEU A 45 -12.52 -4.93 -4.66
N SER A 46 -13.61 -4.16 -4.61
CA SER A 46 -14.38 -3.80 -5.81
C SER A 46 -13.51 -3.03 -6.81
N SER A 47 -13.90 -3.04 -8.09
CA SER A 47 -13.22 -2.28 -9.14
C SER A 47 -13.05 -0.79 -8.80
N TYR A 48 -14.02 -0.20 -8.10
CA TYR A 48 -13.93 1.20 -7.68
C TYR A 48 -12.92 1.39 -6.54
N GLN A 49 -12.89 0.51 -5.53
CA GLN A 49 -11.88 0.56 -4.46
C GLN A 49 -10.47 0.37 -5.02
N LYS A 50 -10.26 -0.55 -5.97
CA LYS A 50 -8.99 -0.72 -6.69
C LYS A 50 -8.56 0.56 -7.41
N LYS A 51 -9.51 1.27 -8.03
CA LYS A 51 -9.26 2.55 -8.69
C LYS A 51 -8.83 3.64 -7.70
N VAL A 52 -9.49 3.73 -6.54
CA VAL A 52 -9.11 4.65 -5.47
C VAL A 52 -7.73 4.30 -4.90
N LEU A 53 -7.45 3.02 -4.68
CA LEU A 53 -6.14 2.55 -4.24
C LEU A 53 -5.02 2.98 -5.21
N LEU A 54 -5.23 2.81 -6.51
CA LEU A 54 -4.28 3.25 -7.54
C LEU A 54 -4.11 4.78 -7.57
N ALA A 55 -5.18 5.54 -7.30
CA ALA A 55 -5.08 7.00 -7.18
C ALA A 55 -4.19 7.40 -6.00
N LEU A 56 -4.41 6.78 -4.83
CA LEU A 56 -3.60 6.99 -3.62
C LEU A 56 -2.14 6.62 -3.81
N ALA A 57 -1.84 5.58 -4.59
CA ALA A 57 -0.47 5.20 -4.92
C ALA A 57 0.27 6.28 -5.75
N ARG A 58 -0.47 7.15 -6.46
CA ARG A 58 0.10 8.23 -7.28
C ARG A 58 0.18 9.55 -6.54
N SER A 59 -0.88 9.91 -5.80
CA SER A 59 -0.96 11.13 -5.01
C SER A 59 -1.92 10.95 -3.85
N ARG A 60 -1.61 11.57 -2.72
CA ARG A 60 -2.39 11.50 -1.47
C ARG A 60 -2.82 12.89 -0.98
N GLU A 61 -2.56 13.91 -1.78
CA GLU A 61 -2.92 15.29 -1.44
C GLU A 61 -4.33 15.61 -1.92
N GLN A 62 -5.08 16.33 -1.09
CA GLN A 62 -6.41 16.85 -1.46
C GLN A 62 -7.36 15.81 -2.07
N ILE A 63 -7.38 14.59 -1.52
CA ILE A 63 -8.06 13.40 -2.09
C ILE A 63 -9.56 13.63 -2.38
N PHE A 64 -10.20 14.54 -1.63
CA PHE A 64 -11.61 14.88 -1.77
C PHE A 64 -11.87 16.12 -2.62
N SER A 65 -10.83 16.75 -3.19
CA SER A 65 -11.01 17.87 -4.10
C SER A 65 -11.63 17.42 -5.42
N GLU A 66 -12.31 18.35 -6.09
CA GLU A 66 -12.84 18.12 -7.44
C GLU A 66 -11.71 17.85 -8.43
N GLU A 67 -10.58 18.55 -8.28
CA GLU A 67 -9.39 18.35 -9.11
C GLU A 67 -8.84 16.93 -8.99
N PHE A 68 -8.71 16.40 -7.77
CA PHE A 68 -8.23 15.05 -7.55
C PHE A 68 -9.18 14.02 -8.17
N GLN A 69 -10.50 14.18 -7.97
CA GLN A 69 -11.50 13.33 -8.58
C GLN A 69 -11.41 13.33 -10.10
N ARG A 70 -11.28 14.50 -10.72
CA ARG A 70 -11.17 14.63 -12.18
C ARG A 70 -9.89 13.99 -12.70
N THR A 71 -8.75 14.28 -12.08
CA THR A 71 -7.42 13.78 -12.48
C THR A 71 -7.35 12.25 -12.42
N HIS A 72 -7.96 11.64 -11.40
CA HIS A 72 -7.99 10.20 -11.21
C HIS A 72 -9.27 9.53 -11.73
N ASN A 73 -10.14 10.29 -12.39
CA ASN A 73 -11.44 9.86 -12.91
C ASN A 73 -12.29 9.14 -11.83
N LEU A 74 -12.26 9.63 -10.60
CA LEU A 74 -13.03 9.08 -9.50
C LEU A 74 -14.48 9.55 -9.57
N GLY A 75 -15.37 8.70 -9.06
CA GLY A 75 -16.75 9.06 -8.81
C GLY A 75 -16.90 10.06 -7.64
N PRO A 76 -18.13 10.29 -7.18
CA PRO A 76 -18.42 11.28 -6.14
C PRO A 76 -17.56 11.12 -4.88
N VAL A 77 -17.32 12.25 -4.19
CA VAL A 77 -16.61 12.30 -2.90
C VAL A 77 -17.10 11.23 -1.92
N SER A 78 -18.42 11.07 -1.79
CA SER A 78 -19.03 10.10 -0.87
C SER A 78 -18.67 8.65 -1.20
N SER A 79 -18.58 8.30 -2.48
CA SER A 79 -18.10 6.99 -2.92
C SER A 79 -16.62 6.81 -2.62
N THR A 80 -15.82 7.86 -2.86
CA THR A 80 -14.38 7.87 -2.57
C THR A 80 -14.11 7.70 -1.07
N GLN A 81 -14.87 8.40 -0.21
CA GLN A 81 -14.79 8.26 1.24
C GLN A 81 -15.07 6.83 1.69
N ARG A 82 -16.16 6.22 1.22
CA ARG A 82 -16.48 4.81 1.53
C ARG A 82 -15.41 3.83 1.07
N ALA A 83 -14.78 4.11 -0.08
CA ALA A 83 -13.66 3.30 -0.55
C ALA A 83 -12.46 3.42 0.39
N ILE A 84 -12.11 4.63 0.82
CA ILE A 84 -11.03 4.87 1.79
C ILE A 84 -11.32 4.18 3.13
N GLU A 85 -12.54 4.29 3.65
CA GLU A 85 -12.95 3.59 4.89
C GLU A 85 -12.79 2.07 4.76
N LYS A 86 -13.11 1.50 3.59
CA LYS A 86 -12.89 0.07 3.34
C LYS A 86 -11.40 -0.27 3.34
N LEU A 87 -10.56 0.52 2.66
CA LEU A 87 -9.11 0.31 2.60
C LEU A 87 -8.47 0.39 4.00
N GLU A 88 -8.92 1.35 4.82
CA GLU A 88 -8.51 1.51 6.21
C GLU A 88 -8.94 0.31 7.06
N LYS A 89 -10.20 -0.12 6.94
CA LYS A 89 -10.72 -1.30 7.65
C LYS A 89 -10.02 -2.60 7.27
N THR A 90 -9.55 -2.72 6.02
CA THR A 90 -8.76 -3.88 5.57
C THR A 90 -7.29 -3.80 5.97
N GLY A 91 -6.86 -2.69 6.60
CA GLY A 91 -5.48 -2.49 7.01
C GLY A 91 -4.53 -2.21 5.85
N ILE A 92 -5.02 -1.79 4.68
CA ILE A 92 -4.19 -1.44 3.51
C ILE A 92 -3.62 -0.01 3.68
N ILE A 93 -4.38 0.86 4.34
CA ILE A 93 -3.97 2.23 4.64
C ILE A 93 -4.25 2.56 6.11
N GLU A 94 -3.55 3.56 6.61
CA GLU A 94 -3.78 4.18 7.91
C GLU A 94 -3.95 5.69 7.74
N LYS A 95 -4.62 6.31 8.71
CA LYS A 95 -4.76 7.77 8.79
C LYS A 95 -3.93 8.30 9.94
N ASN A 96 -2.85 9.01 9.63
CA ASN A 96 -1.96 9.64 10.60
C ASN A 96 -2.08 11.16 10.50
N GLU A 97 -2.57 11.80 11.57
CA GLU A 97 -2.71 13.27 11.67
C GLU A 97 -3.47 13.92 10.48
N GLY A 98 -4.40 13.18 9.88
CA GLY A 98 -5.18 13.62 8.71
C GLY A 98 -4.55 13.29 7.35
N ASN A 99 -3.34 12.74 7.33
CA ASN A 99 -2.69 12.20 6.14
C ASN A 99 -3.00 10.71 5.96
N ILE A 100 -3.04 10.26 4.71
CA ILE A 100 -3.19 8.84 4.39
C ILE A 100 -1.81 8.24 4.13
N GLU A 101 -1.53 7.11 4.76
CA GLU A 101 -0.31 6.33 4.58
C GLU A 101 -0.65 4.89 4.25
N PHE A 102 0.20 4.22 3.48
CA PHE A 102 0.08 2.78 3.28
C PHE A 102 0.59 2.07 4.52
N SER A 103 -0.20 1.14 5.03
CA SER A 103 0.25 0.29 6.12
C SER A 103 1.42 -0.54 5.63
N ASP A 104 2.46 -0.65 6.45
CA ASP A 104 3.51 -1.66 6.31
C ASP A 104 3.22 -2.72 7.37
N PRO A 105 2.55 -3.83 7.01
CA PRO A 105 2.23 -4.89 7.95
C PRO A 105 3.44 -5.34 8.79
#